data_AF-A0A0C1NTL7-F1
#
_entry.id   AF-A0A0C1NTL7-F1
#
_cell.length_a   1.000
_cell.length_b   1.000
_cell.length_c   1.000
_cell.angle_alpha   90.00
_cell.angle_beta   90.00
_cell.angle_gamma   90.00
#
_symmetry.space_group_name_H-M   'P 1'
#
loop_
_entity.id
_entity.type
_entity.pdbx_description
1 polymer ?
#
loop_
_entity_poly.entity_id
_entity_poly.type
_entity_poly.pdbx_seq_one_letter_code
_entity_poly.pdbx_strand_id
1 'polypeptide(L)'
;MFLRCTNRQKDGKAHRYGSVVENRRVSNGKVVQRQVLYLGEINDFQRESWRKTVEVFEDGRSSSRTMALFPDDRLVEINDEDVVQIRFTEVELRRPRQWGACWLACWLYKQLGLDTFWSERLPPSRKGTHWDLMVQALCCYRLIDPGSEWHFHRHWYDSCALPDLLGAGFELVEIHKLYKCLDHLLEHKRALFDHLTQRWKDIFNATFDVLLYDLTSTNLFIIWWELPKDV
;
A
#
# COMPACT_ATOMS: atom_id res chain seq x y z
N MET A 1 -11.06 4.51 -14.72
CA MET A 1 -11.19 3.03 -14.88
C MET A 1 -12.61 2.64 -14.53
N PHE A 2 -13.10 1.49 -14.99
CA PHE A 2 -14.48 1.09 -14.77
C PHE A 2 -14.59 -0.42 -14.53
N LEU A 3 -15.74 -0.85 -14.01
CA LEU A 3 -16.05 -2.26 -13.86
C LEU A 3 -16.64 -2.82 -15.16
N ARG A 4 -16.05 -3.90 -15.66
CA ARG A 4 -16.56 -4.67 -16.81
C ARG A 4 -17.13 -5.99 -16.31
N CYS A 5 -18.37 -6.26 -16.69
CA CYS A 5 -18.99 -7.57 -16.49
C CYS A 5 -18.91 -8.40 -17.78
N THR A 6 -18.55 -9.68 -17.67
CA THR A 6 -18.54 -10.63 -18.80
C THR A 6 -19.37 -11.84 -18.45
N ASN A 7 -20.33 -12.17 -19.31
CA ASN A 7 -21.17 -13.36 -19.16
C ASN A 7 -20.56 -14.52 -19.95
N ARG A 8 -20.43 -15.68 -19.33
CA ARG A 8 -19.97 -16.91 -19.97
C ARG A 8 -20.94 -18.04 -19.68
N GLN A 9 -21.33 -18.76 -20.73
CA GLN A 9 -22.05 -20.03 -20.60
C GLN A 9 -21.04 -21.15 -20.35
N LYS A 10 -21.18 -21.89 -19.24
CA LYS A 10 -20.38 -23.08 -18.93
C LYS A 10 -21.27 -24.09 -18.21
N ASP A 11 -21.17 -25.37 -18.57
CA ASP A 11 -21.92 -26.46 -17.92
C ASP A 11 -23.44 -26.21 -17.83
N GLY A 12 -24.02 -25.57 -18.86
CA GLY A 12 -25.44 -25.22 -18.93
C GLY A 12 -25.88 -24.06 -18.00
N LYS A 13 -24.93 -23.43 -17.29
CA LYS A 13 -25.18 -22.30 -16.40
C LYS A 13 -24.51 -21.03 -16.91
N ALA A 14 -25.19 -19.90 -16.71
CA ALA A 14 -24.63 -18.58 -16.99
C ALA A 14 -23.80 -18.11 -15.80
N HIS A 15 -22.52 -17.84 -16.04
CA HIS A 15 -21.58 -17.31 -15.05
C HIS A 15 -21.26 -15.84 -15.39
N ARG A 16 -21.32 -14.96 -14.38
CA ARG A 16 -20.99 -13.53 -14.53
C ARG A 16 -19.69 -13.22 -13.81
N TYR A 17 -18.71 -12.77 -14.58
CA TYR A 17 -17.38 -12.42 -14.08
C TYR A 17 -17.17 -10.91 -14.09
N GLY A 18 -16.56 -10.39 -13.02
CA GLY A 18 -16.20 -8.98 -12.89
C GLY A 18 -14.71 -8.73 -13.10
N SER A 19 -14.38 -7.67 -13.82
CA SER A 19 -13.00 -7.18 -13.97
C SER A 19 -12.95 -5.66 -13.87
N VAL A 20 -11.93 -5.11 -13.21
CA VAL A 20 -11.58 -3.69 -13.34
C VAL A 20 -10.74 -3.50 -14.59
N VAL A 21 -11.15 -2.57 -15.45
CA VAL A 21 -10.47 -2.28 -16.71
C VAL A 21 -10.10 -0.81 -16.88
N GLU A 22 -8.99 -0.59 -17.57
CA GLU A 22 -8.44 0.71 -17.94
C GLU A 22 -8.45 0.86 -19.47
N ASN A 23 -9.05 1.95 -19.96
CA ASN A 23 -8.94 2.32 -21.37
C ASN A 23 -7.60 3.02 -21.62
N ARG A 24 -6.77 2.47 -22.51
CA ARG A 24 -5.54 3.10 -22.98
C ARG A 24 -5.69 3.49 -24.45
N ARG A 25 -5.48 4.78 -24.74
CA ARG A 25 -5.39 5.26 -26.12
C ARG A 25 -4.08 4.74 -26.72
N VAL A 26 -4.16 4.14 -27.90
CA VAL A 26 -3.01 3.66 -28.67
C VAL A 26 -2.95 4.39 -30.02
N SER A 27 -1.94 4.10 -30.83
CA SER A 27 -1.78 4.71 -32.15
C SER A 27 -3.04 4.57 -33.01
N ASN A 28 -3.21 5.52 -33.94
CA ASN A 28 -4.33 5.58 -34.89
C ASN A 28 -5.71 5.76 -34.23
N GLY A 29 -5.79 6.43 -33.07
CA GLY A 29 -7.04 6.75 -32.40
C GLY A 29 -7.77 5.54 -31.79
N LYS A 30 -7.14 4.36 -31.80
CA LYS A 30 -7.72 3.14 -31.22
C LYS A 30 -7.62 3.18 -29.69
N VAL A 31 -8.51 2.45 -29.04
CA VAL A 31 -8.50 2.26 -27.58
C VAL A 31 -8.34 0.78 -27.29
N VAL A 32 -7.40 0.43 -26.43
CA VAL A 32 -7.20 -0.93 -25.91
C VAL A 32 -7.65 -0.96 -24.46
N GLN A 33 -8.39 -2.01 -24.07
CA GLN A 33 -8.78 -2.23 -22.69
C GLN A 33 -7.75 -3.12 -22.01
N ARG A 34 -7.07 -2.57 -20.99
CA ARG A 34 -6.16 -3.32 -20.12
C ARG A 34 -6.93 -3.77 -18.88
N GLN A 35 -6.94 -5.08 -18.62
CA GLN A 35 -7.45 -5.59 -17.35
C GLN A 35 -6.47 -5.26 -16.22
N VAL A 36 -6.97 -4.59 -15.18
CA VAL A 36 -6.19 -4.15 -14.01
C VAL A 36 -6.35 -5.13 -12.86
N LEU A 37 -7.57 -5.62 -12.64
CA LEU A 37 -7.87 -6.59 -11.59
C LEU A 37 -9.00 -7.51 -12.06
N TYR A 38 -8.85 -8.80 -11.80
CA TYR A 38 -9.91 -9.80 -11.99
C TYR A 38 -10.58 -10.05 -10.65
N LEU A 39 -11.89 -9.79 -10.55
CA LEU A 39 -12.65 -9.94 -9.30
C LEU A 39 -13.28 -11.34 -9.17
N GLY A 40 -13.20 -12.17 -10.22
CA GLY A 40 -13.78 -13.50 -10.22
C GLY A 40 -15.28 -13.51 -10.52
N GLU A 41 -15.89 -14.65 -10.21
CA GLU A 41 -17.33 -14.86 -10.37
C GLU A 41 -18.07 -14.35 -9.15
N ILE A 42 -19.06 -13.48 -9.36
CA ILE A 42 -19.99 -13.11 -8.29
C ILE A 42 -21.15 -14.09 -8.35
N ASN A 43 -21.04 -15.20 -7.61
CA ASN A 43 -22.07 -16.23 -7.57
C ASN A 43 -23.14 -15.93 -6.50
N ASP A 44 -24.24 -16.69 -6.55
CA ASP A 44 -25.40 -16.47 -5.69
C ASP A 44 -25.17 -16.89 -4.23
N PHE A 45 -24.21 -17.78 -3.98
CA PHE A 45 -23.84 -18.28 -2.66
C PHE A 45 -22.95 -17.29 -1.88
N GLN A 46 -22.15 -16.48 -2.59
CA GLN A 46 -21.36 -15.39 -2.00
C GLN A 46 -22.22 -14.18 -1.60
N ARG A 47 -23.46 -14.08 -2.13
CA ARG A 47 -24.38 -12.97 -1.82
C ARG A 47 -24.70 -12.87 -0.32
N GLU A 48 -24.92 -13.99 0.37
CA GLU A 48 -25.29 -13.97 1.80
C GLU A 48 -24.15 -13.55 2.73
N SER A 49 -22.91 -13.89 2.37
CA SER A 49 -21.72 -13.48 3.12
C SER A 49 -21.41 -12.00 2.91
N TRP A 50 -21.60 -11.48 1.69
CA TRP A 50 -21.34 -10.08 1.36
C TRP A 50 -22.41 -9.13 1.93
N ARG A 51 -23.65 -9.61 2.12
CA ARG A 51 -24.75 -8.88 2.80
C ARG A 51 -24.41 -8.42 4.22
N LYS A 52 -23.42 -9.04 4.88
CA LYS A 52 -23.08 -8.77 6.30
C LYS A 52 -21.90 -7.82 6.51
N THR A 53 -21.23 -7.37 5.45
CA THR A 53 -19.90 -6.73 5.58
C THR A 53 -19.85 -5.29 5.08
N VAL A 54 -20.95 -4.77 4.52
CA VAL A 54 -20.96 -3.41 3.96
C VAL A 54 -21.58 -2.45 4.97
N GLU A 55 -20.73 -1.64 5.59
CA GLU A 55 -21.13 -0.49 6.40
C GLU A 55 -21.20 0.77 5.53
N VAL A 56 -22.38 1.39 5.47
CA VAL A 56 -22.62 2.65 4.77
C VAL A 56 -22.56 3.80 5.77
N PHE A 57 -21.70 4.77 5.48
CA PHE A 57 -21.57 6.02 6.23
C PHE A 57 -22.31 7.12 5.45
N GLU A 58 -23.39 7.65 6.03
CA GLU A 58 -24.18 8.73 5.44
C GLU A 58 -23.78 10.08 6.03
N ASP A 59 -23.66 11.11 5.18
CA ASP A 59 -23.35 12.47 5.61
C ASP A 59 -24.40 12.97 6.63
N GLY A 60 -23.94 13.32 7.83
CA GLY A 60 -24.80 13.82 8.91
C GLY A 60 -25.33 12.75 9.89
N ARG A 61 -25.02 11.46 9.70
CA ARG A 61 -25.31 10.40 10.69
C ARG A 61 -24.06 9.96 11.42
N SER A 62 -24.19 9.75 12.73
CA SER A 62 -23.09 9.38 13.63
C SER A 62 -22.80 7.87 13.72
N SER A 63 -23.61 7.03 13.10
CA SER A 63 -23.44 5.57 13.09
C SER A 63 -23.56 5.01 11.67
N SER A 64 -22.67 4.09 11.30
CA SER A 64 -22.81 3.31 10.07
C SER A 64 -24.02 2.39 10.15
N ARG A 65 -24.62 2.11 8.99
CA ARG A 65 -25.65 1.06 8.87
C ARG A 65 -25.18 -0.04 7.92
N THR A 66 -25.51 -1.28 8.24
CA THR A 66 -25.23 -2.40 7.34
C THR A 66 -26.25 -2.38 6.20
N MET A 67 -25.80 -2.32 4.95
CA MET A 67 -26.68 -2.36 3.79
C MET A 67 -26.34 -3.52 2.86
N ALA A 68 -27.36 -4.08 2.22
CA ALA A 68 -27.20 -5.10 1.20
C ALA A 68 -27.08 -4.45 -0.19
N LEU A 69 -25.90 -4.56 -0.81
CA LEU A 69 -25.64 -4.04 -2.14
C LEU A 69 -26.00 -5.07 -3.21
N PHE A 70 -26.83 -4.70 -4.19
CA PHE A 70 -27.18 -5.55 -5.34
C PHE A 70 -26.93 -4.84 -6.67
N PRO A 71 -26.67 -5.57 -7.76
CA PRO A 71 -26.79 -5.02 -9.11
C PRO A 71 -28.18 -4.45 -9.38
N ASP A 72 -28.26 -3.32 -10.08
CA ASP A 72 -29.50 -2.73 -10.60
C ASP A 72 -30.18 -3.60 -11.69
N ASP A 73 -29.40 -4.43 -12.38
CA ASP A 73 -29.89 -5.34 -13.42
C ASP A 73 -30.49 -6.65 -12.89
N ARG A 74 -30.68 -6.79 -11.56
CA ARG A 74 -31.32 -7.94 -10.93
C ARG A 74 -32.55 -7.54 -10.13
N LEU A 75 -33.59 -8.37 -10.25
CA LEU A 75 -34.74 -8.32 -9.36
C LEU A 75 -34.27 -8.72 -7.95
N VAL A 76 -34.48 -7.83 -7.00
CA VAL A 76 -34.26 -8.10 -5.58
C VAL A 76 -35.60 -8.56 -5.03
N GLU A 77 -35.69 -9.83 -4.60
CA GLU A 77 -36.91 -10.42 -4.02
C GLU A 77 -37.18 -9.95 -2.58
N ILE A 78 -36.38 -9.01 -2.08
CA ILE A 78 -36.41 -8.52 -0.71
C ILE A 78 -36.74 -7.02 -0.76
N ASN A 79 -37.94 -6.66 -0.32
CA ASN A 79 -38.29 -5.29 0.03
C ASN A 79 -37.78 -5.03 1.45
N ASP A 80 -36.55 -4.56 1.55
CA ASP A 80 -35.94 -4.14 2.80
C ASP A 80 -35.36 -2.73 2.58
N GLU A 81 -35.61 -1.82 3.52
CA GLU A 81 -35.14 -0.43 3.50
C GLU A 81 -33.59 -0.33 3.51
N ASP A 82 -32.94 -1.46 3.81
CA ASP A 82 -31.48 -1.61 3.81
C ASP A 82 -30.91 -2.19 2.51
N VAL A 83 -31.70 -2.24 1.42
CA VAL A 83 -31.20 -2.64 0.08
C VAL A 83 -30.81 -1.43 -0.76
N VAL A 84 -29.57 -1.40 -1.23
CA VAL A 84 -29.10 -0.46 -2.28
C VAL A 84 -28.85 -1.20 -3.58
N GLN A 85 -29.49 -0.76 -4.66
CA GLN A 85 -29.15 -1.19 -6.01
C GLN A 85 -28.06 -0.30 -6.60
N ILE A 86 -26.95 -0.90 -7.00
CA ILE A 86 -25.79 -0.24 -7.61
C ILE A 86 -25.87 -0.42 -9.12
N ARG A 87 -25.83 0.72 -9.82
CA ARG A 87 -25.64 0.75 -11.28
C ARG A 87 -24.20 0.48 -11.62
N PHE A 88 -23.87 -0.80 -11.87
CA PHE A 88 -22.49 -1.21 -12.13
C PHE A 88 -21.86 -0.51 -13.35
N THR A 89 -22.68 -0.11 -14.32
CA THR A 89 -22.26 0.65 -15.51
C THR A 89 -21.83 2.08 -15.17
N GLU A 90 -22.28 2.62 -14.05
CA GLU A 90 -21.95 3.97 -13.58
C GLU A 90 -20.82 3.97 -12.52
N VAL A 91 -20.35 2.79 -12.10
CA VAL A 91 -19.25 2.67 -11.14
C VAL A 91 -17.93 3.08 -11.79
N GLU A 92 -17.38 4.19 -11.32
CA GLU A 92 -16.07 4.69 -11.70
C GLU A 92 -15.07 4.54 -10.56
N LEU A 93 -13.92 3.95 -10.86
CA LEU A 93 -12.77 3.96 -9.95
C LEU A 93 -11.99 5.25 -10.14
N ARG A 94 -12.05 6.12 -9.13
CA ARG A 94 -11.32 7.39 -9.06
C ARG A 94 -10.14 7.27 -8.11
N ARG A 95 -8.99 7.85 -8.52
CA ARG A 95 -7.75 7.92 -7.73
C ARG A 95 -7.34 6.57 -7.11
N PRO A 96 -7.10 5.52 -7.92
CA PRO A 96 -6.52 4.28 -7.41
C PRO A 96 -5.19 4.58 -6.70
N ARG A 97 -5.00 4.04 -5.51
CA ARG A 97 -3.77 4.21 -4.72
C ARG A 97 -3.20 2.85 -4.35
N GLN A 98 -1.88 2.78 -4.26
CA GLN A 98 -1.19 1.58 -3.80
C GLN A 98 -1.38 1.40 -2.28
N TRP A 99 -2.43 0.68 -1.89
CA TRP A 99 -2.75 0.43 -0.47
C TRP A 99 -1.88 -0.66 0.16
N GLY A 100 -1.87 -1.85 -0.45
CA GLY A 100 -1.29 -3.05 0.17
C GLY A 100 0.18 -2.91 0.55
N ALA A 101 1.00 -2.33 -0.34
CA ALA A 101 2.43 -2.13 -0.06
C ALA A 101 2.65 -1.06 1.02
N CYS A 102 1.90 0.05 1.01
CA CYS A 102 2.01 1.08 2.04
C CYS A 102 1.59 0.53 3.41
N TRP A 103 0.48 -0.22 3.46
CA TRP A 103 0.02 -0.87 4.68
C TRP A 103 1.06 -1.86 5.22
N LEU A 104 1.61 -2.72 4.35
CA LEU A 104 2.63 -3.69 4.75
C LEU A 104 3.91 -3.00 5.21
N ALA A 105 4.35 -1.93 4.54
CA ALA A 105 5.52 -1.16 4.94
C ALA A 105 5.31 -0.52 6.32
N CYS A 106 4.15 0.10 6.58
CA CYS A 106 3.79 0.61 7.91
C CYS A 106 3.74 -0.50 8.97
N TRP A 107 3.21 -1.67 8.62
CA TRP A 107 3.17 -2.81 9.53
C TRP A 107 4.59 -3.30 9.86
N LEU A 108 5.45 -3.49 8.87
CA LEU A 108 6.86 -3.86 9.05
C LEU A 108 7.61 -2.82 9.87
N TYR A 109 7.36 -1.54 9.65
CA TYR A 109 7.96 -0.45 10.40
C TYR A 109 7.64 -0.55 11.90
N LYS A 110 6.38 -0.85 12.25
CA LYS A 110 5.95 -1.14 13.63
C LYS A 110 6.52 -2.45 14.16
N GLN A 111 6.60 -3.50 13.34
CA GLN A 111 7.27 -4.75 13.71
C GLN A 111 8.76 -4.56 13.96
N LEU A 112 9.41 -3.55 13.39
CA LEU A 112 10.77 -3.17 13.72
C LEU A 112 10.85 -2.23 14.94
N GLY A 113 9.72 -1.86 15.55
CA GLY A 113 9.66 -0.91 16.66
C GLY A 113 10.18 0.47 16.32
N LEU A 114 10.22 0.82 15.02
CA LEU A 114 10.77 2.10 14.57
C LEU A 114 9.83 3.27 14.89
N ASP A 115 8.53 3.03 14.92
CA ASP A 115 7.53 4.02 15.35
C ASP A 115 7.81 4.52 16.76
N THR A 116 8.01 3.60 17.71
CA THR A 116 8.35 3.96 19.09
C THR A 116 9.74 4.59 19.15
N PHE A 117 10.75 3.97 18.54
CA PHE A 117 12.12 4.45 18.54
C PHE A 117 12.26 5.91 18.08
N TRP A 118 11.58 6.28 16.98
CA TRP A 118 11.64 7.63 16.43
C TRP A 118 10.75 8.61 17.17
N SER A 119 9.56 8.23 17.62
CA SER A 119 8.68 9.13 18.40
C SER A 119 9.35 9.63 19.68
N GLU A 120 10.17 8.80 20.33
CA GLU A 120 10.94 9.18 21.53
C GLU A 120 12.09 10.16 21.23
N ARG A 121 12.71 10.05 20.05
CA ARG A 121 13.93 10.80 19.69
C ARG A 121 13.64 12.05 18.87
N LEU A 122 12.56 12.02 18.11
CA LEU A 122 12.12 13.08 17.21
C LEU A 122 10.71 13.54 17.60
N PRO A 123 10.54 14.11 18.82
CA PRO A 123 9.23 14.58 19.26
C PRO A 123 8.71 15.70 18.34
N PRO A 124 7.38 15.93 18.32
CA PRO A 124 6.81 16.99 17.51
C PRO A 124 7.46 18.35 17.79
N SER A 125 7.80 19.06 16.72
CA SER A 125 8.39 20.39 16.85
C SER A 125 7.39 21.39 17.45
N ARG A 126 7.87 22.52 17.98
CA ARG A 126 7.00 23.63 18.43
C ARG A 126 6.04 24.14 17.35
N LYS A 127 6.35 23.90 16.06
CA LYS A 127 5.51 24.26 14.91
C LYS A 127 4.54 23.15 14.51
N GLY A 128 4.44 22.08 15.30
CA GLY A 128 3.62 20.91 15.01
C GLY A 128 4.23 19.96 13.96
N THR A 129 5.53 20.06 13.68
CA THR A 129 6.16 19.16 12.70
C THR A 129 6.34 17.77 13.30
N HIS A 130 5.68 16.77 12.72
CA HIS A 130 5.84 15.35 13.06
C HIS A 130 7.03 14.73 12.33
N TRP A 131 8.23 14.92 12.87
CA TRP A 131 9.46 14.41 12.29
C TRP A 131 9.49 12.89 12.21
N ASP A 132 9.04 12.21 13.26
CA ASP A 132 8.84 10.76 13.33
C ASP A 132 8.00 10.22 12.16
N LEU A 133 6.86 10.85 11.86
CA LEU A 133 6.02 10.46 10.73
C LEU A 133 6.70 10.73 9.38
N MET A 134 7.52 11.77 9.27
CA MET A 134 8.30 12.04 8.04
C MET A 134 9.33 10.94 7.80
N VAL A 135 10.01 10.49 8.85
CA VAL A 135 10.96 9.37 8.76
C VAL A 135 10.23 8.10 8.31
N GLN A 136 9.09 7.79 8.93
CA GLN A 136 8.28 6.65 8.51
C GLN A 136 7.88 6.74 7.04
N ALA A 137 7.46 7.93 6.60
CA ALA A 137 7.05 8.14 5.23
C ALA A 137 8.19 7.97 4.22
N LEU A 138 9.37 8.53 4.53
CA LEU A 138 10.60 8.35 3.75
C LEU A 138 11.05 6.89 3.71
N CYS A 139 11.01 6.17 4.83
CA CYS A 139 11.34 4.75 4.87
C CYS A 139 10.39 3.91 4.01
N CYS A 140 9.09 4.15 4.10
CA CYS A 140 8.09 3.47 3.27
C CYS A 140 8.31 3.78 1.78
N TYR A 141 8.57 5.04 1.44
CA TYR A 141 8.89 5.44 0.06
C TYR A 141 10.12 4.72 -0.48
N ARG A 142 11.22 4.72 0.29
CA ARG A 142 12.48 4.04 -0.08
C ARG A 142 12.33 2.53 -0.23
N LEU A 143 11.42 1.90 0.50
CA LEU A 143 11.13 0.48 0.38
C LEU A 143 10.28 0.14 -0.85
N ILE A 144 9.31 0.99 -1.20
CA ILE A 144 8.28 0.69 -2.19
C ILE A 144 8.66 1.19 -3.60
N ASP A 145 9.13 2.43 -3.71
CA ASP A 145 9.44 3.08 -4.98
C ASP A 145 10.66 4.00 -4.80
N PRO A 146 11.87 3.41 -4.63
CA PRO A 146 13.06 4.18 -4.30
C PRO A 146 13.36 5.24 -5.38
N GLY A 147 13.32 6.51 -4.97
CA GLY A 147 13.66 7.63 -5.82
C GLY A 147 14.08 8.87 -5.02
N SER A 148 14.04 10.03 -5.67
CA SER A 148 14.44 11.29 -5.03
C SER A 148 13.35 11.85 -4.12
N GLU A 149 13.75 12.62 -3.10
CA GLU A 149 12.84 13.37 -2.23
C GLU A 149 11.96 14.33 -3.05
N TRP A 150 12.44 14.76 -4.22
CA TRP A 150 11.67 15.58 -5.14
C TRP A 150 10.53 14.79 -5.83
N HIS A 151 10.78 13.55 -6.26
CA HIS A 151 9.72 12.69 -6.77
C HIS A 151 8.71 12.33 -5.67
N PHE A 152 9.21 12.05 -4.46
CA PHE A 152 8.41 11.78 -3.28
C PHE A 152 7.42 12.91 -2.98
N HIS A 153 7.94 14.13 -2.82
CA HIS A 153 7.17 15.34 -2.58
C HIS A 153 6.19 15.68 -3.71
N ARG A 154 6.58 15.53 -4.97
CA ARG A 154 5.79 16.07 -6.10
C ARG A 154 4.73 15.11 -6.64
N HIS A 155 4.96 13.80 -6.55
CA HIS A 155 4.10 12.81 -7.24
C HIS A 155 3.73 11.62 -6.35
N TRP A 156 4.70 11.00 -5.70
CA TRP A 156 4.45 9.69 -5.10
C TRP A 156 3.51 9.76 -3.90
N TYR A 157 3.70 10.74 -3.00
CA TYR A 157 2.91 10.83 -1.77
C TYR A 157 1.40 11.01 -2.02
N ASP A 158 1.01 11.79 -3.03
CA ASP A 158 -0.40 12.02 -3.38
C ASP A 158 -1.06 10.81 -4.07
N SER A 159 -0.24 9.95 -4.69
CA SER A 159 -0.68 8.80 -5.49
C SER A 159 -0.60 7.47 -4.74
N CYS A 160 -0.17 7.48 -3.47
CA CYS A 160 -0.14 6.32 -2.59
C CYS A 160 -1.11 6.46 -1.41
N ALA A 161 -1.29 5.38 -0.65
CA ALA A 161 -2.21 5.35 0.50
C ALA A 161 -1.57 5.86 1.81
N LEU A 162 -0.31 6.28 1.75
CA LEU A 162 0.45 6.66 2.95
C LEU A 162 -0.12 7.86 3.70
N PRO A 163 -0.67 8.91 3.05
CA PRO A 163 -1.35 10.00 3.75
C PRO A 163 -2.50 9.49 4.62
N ASP A 164 -3.30 8.57 4.07
CA ASP A 164 -4.46 7.99 4.75
C ASP A 164 -4.03 7.10 5.92
N LEU A 165 -2.95 6.31 5.75
CA LEU A 165 -2.42 5.41 6.77
C LEU A 165 -1.72 6.12 7.92
N LEU A 166 -1.07 7.25 7.66
CA LEU A 166 -0.38 8.05 8.66
C LEU A 166 -1.28 9.12 9.29
N GLY A 167 -2.46 9.40 8.70
CA GLY A 167 -3.33 10.48 9.13
C GLY A 167 -2.69 11.86 8.96
N ALA A 168 -1.79 12.00 8.00
CA ALA A 168 -1.00 13.21 7.75
C ALA A 168 -1.11 13.61 6.28
N GLY A 169 -1.30 14.90 6.02
CA GLY A 169 -1.43 15.46 4.69
C GLY A 169 -0.09 15.83 4.06
N PHE A 170 -0.16 16.65 3.01
CA PHE A 170 1.00 17.06 2.22
C PHE A 170 2.06 17.83 3.04
N GLU A 171 1.68 18.43 4.18
CA GLU A 171 2.60 19.08 5.10
C GLU A 171 3.75 18.17 5.58
N LEU A 172 3.55 16.84 5.51
CA LEU A 172 4.55 15.84 5.87
C LEU A 172 5.68 15.77 4.84
N VAL A 173 5.40 16.04 3.57
CA VAL A 173 6.37 15.87 2.48
C VAL A 173 6.93 17.18 1.95
N GLU A 174 6.69 18.30 2.63
CA GLU A 174 7.26 19.59 2.28
C GLU A 174 8.80 19.49 2.11
N ILE A 175 9.29 19.84 0.92
CA ILE A 175 10.67 19.55 0.49
C ILE A 175 11.75 20.04 1.46
N HIS A 176 11.60 21.22 2.07
CA HIS A 176 12.58 21.75 3.02
C HIS A 176 12.55 21.02 4.37
N LYS A 177 11.38 20.52 4.79
CA LYS A 177 11.27 19.69 5.98
C LYS A 177 11.87 18.32 5.73
N LEU A 178 11.70 17.74 4.54
CA LEU A 178 12.34 16.46 4.21
C LEU A 178 13.86 16.51 4.40
N TYR A 179 14.55 17.53 3.88
CA TYR A 179 16.00 17.65 4.07
C TYR A 179 16.39 17.84 5.55
N LYS A 180 15.69 18.69 6.29
CA LYS A 180 15.94 18.87 7.74
C LYS A 180 15.69 17.59 8.53
N CYS A 181 14.68 16.81 8.14
CA CYS A 181 14.39 15.52 8.75
C CYS A 181 15.59 14.58 8.63
N LEU A 182 16.20 14.51 7.43
CA LEU A 182 17.39 13.68 7.21
C LEU A 182 18.59 14.13 8.05
N ASP A 183 18.77 15.44 8.25
CA ASP A 183 19.83 15.96 9.13
C ASP A 183 19.66 15.46 10.58
N HIS A 184 18.42 15.45 11.09
CA HIS A 184 18.12 14.94 12.44
C HIS A 184 18.43 13.44 12.59
N LEU A 185 18.32 12.64 11.52
CA LEU A 185 18.62 11.20 11.61
C LEU A 185 20.10 10.91 11.85
N LEU A 186 20.99 11.79 11.38
CA LEU A 186 22.44 11.58 11.51
C LEU A 186 22.88 11.55 12.98
N GLU A 187 22.26 12.37 13.83
CA GLU A 187 22.53 12.41 15.27
C GLU A 187 22.22 11.07 15.97
N HIS A 188 21.28 10.30 15.43
CA HIS A 188 20.81 9.04 16.00
C HIS A 188 21.35 7.79 15.29
N LYS A 189 22.28 7.94 14.34
CA LYS A 189 22.79 6.84 13.51
C LYS A 189 23.25 5.62 14.32
N ARG A 190 24.05 5.82 15.37
CA ARG A 190 24.55 4.73 16.21
C ARG A 190 23.41 4.04 16.97
N ALA A 191 22.54 4.83 17.61
CA ALA A 191 21.39 4.31 18.34
C ALA A 191 20.43 3.52 17.44
N LEU A 192 20.25 3.96 16.19
CA LEU A 192 19.43 3.24 15.20
C LEU A 192 20.05 1.89 14.85
N PHE A 193 21.37 1.84 14.62
CA PHE A 193 22.05 0.56 14.34
C PHE A 193 21.99 -0.40 15.52
N ASP A 194 22.20 0.10 16.75
CA ASP A 194 22.10 -0.71 17.95
C ASP A 194 20.67 -1.28 18.09
N HIS A 195 19.65 -0.44 17.89
CA HIS A 195 18.23 -0.85 17.90
C HIS A 195 17.92 -1.91 16.85
N LEU A 196 18.26 -1.67 15.58
CA LEU A 196 17.99 -2.61 14.49
C LEU A 196 18.75 -3.93 14.66
N THR A 197 19.98 -3.88 15.18
CA THR A 197 20.76 -5.09 15.50
C THR A 197 20.04 -5.92 16.54
N GLN A 198 19.51 -5.29 17.59
CA GLN A 198 18.74 -5.99 18.60
C GLN A 198 17.43 -6.56 18.05
N ARG A 199 16.66 -5.78 17.28
CA ARG A 199 15.43 -6.28 16.62
C ARG A 199 15.70 -7.48 15.74
N TRP A 200 16.79 -7.46 14.98
CA TRP A 200 17.17 -8.57 14.12
C TRP A 200 17.51 -9.84 14.94
N LYS A 201 18.27 -9.71 16.03
CA LYS A 201 18.52 -10.81 16.98
C LYS A 201 17.21 -11.42 17.48
N ASP A 202 16.31 -10.56 17.96
CA ASP A 202 15.07 -10.99 18.60
C ASP A 202 14.10 -11.65 17.60
N ILE A 203 13.98 -11.10 16.39
CA ILE A 203 13.06 -11.60 15.37
C ILE A 203 13.55 -12.93 14.77
N PHE A 204 14.85 -13.05 14.51
CA PHE A 204 15.40 -14.22 13.82
C PHE A 204 16.09 -15.22 14.75
N ASN A 205 16.09 -14.97 16.06
CA ASN A 205 16.84 -15.74 17.06
C ASN A 205 18.31 -15.94 16.65
N ALA A 206 18.91 -14.90 16.08
CA ALA A 206 20.22 -14.99 15.46
C ALA A 206 21.34 -14.86 16.50
N THR A 207 22.24 -15.85 16.52
CA THR A 207 23.48 -15.84 17.30
C THR A 207 24.63 -15.31 16.43
N PHE A 208 25.42 -14.38 16.96
CA PHE A 208 26.58 -13.85 16.24
C PHE A 208 27.81 -14.68 16.55
N ASP A 209 28.46 -15.21 15.52
CA ASP A 209 29.89 -15.47 15.55
C ASP A 209 30.59 -14.23 14.99
N VAL A 210 31.49 -13.64 15.77
CA VAL A 210 32.25 -12.45 15.35
C VAL A 210 33.25 -12.88 14.30
N LEU A 211 32.90 -12.70 13.02
CA LEU A 211 33.85 -12.79 11.92
C LEU A 211 34.46 -11.40 11.70
N LEU A 212 35.66 -11.17 12.24
CA LEU A 212 36.44 -9.98 11.90
C LEU A 212 36.93 -10.13 10.45
N TYR A 213 36.23 -9.47 9.53
CA TYR A 213 36.65 -9.39 8.14
C TYR A 213 36.90 -7.91 7.80
N ASP A 214 38.15 -7.59 7.50
CA ASP A 214 38.56 -6.24 7.12
C ASP A 214 38.24 -6.00 5.63
N LEU A 215 37.32 -5.08 5.35
CA LEU A 215 37.03 -4.60 4.00
C LEU A 215 37.52 -3.16 3.86
N THR A 216 38.83 -2.96 3.87
CA THR A 216 39.42 -1.76 3.27
C THR A 216 39.49 -1.91 1.76
N SER A 217 38.38 -1.64 1.05
CA SER A 217 38.39 -0.95 -0.26
C SER A 217 36.98 -0.83 -0.87
N THR A 218 36.64 0.40 -1.25
CA THR A 218 35.35 0.85 -1.78
C THR A 218 35.11 0.46 -3.26
N ASN A 219 35.75 -0.58 -3.79
CA ASN A 219 35.58 -0.99 -5.20
C ASN A 219 35.22 -2.47 -5.31
N LEU A 220 34.04 -2.73 -5.88
CA LEU A 220 33.53 -4.07 -6.15
C LEU A 220 34.25 -4.64 -7.39
N PHE A 221 35.22 -5.54 -7.22
CA PHE A 221 35.68 -6.44 -8.28
C PHE A 221 35.02 -7.80 -8.09
N ILE A 222 34.19 -8.19 -9.06
CA ILE A 222 33.63 -9.55 -9.16
C ILE A 222 34.78 -10.47 -9.56
N ILE A 223 35.21 -11.35 -8.65
CA ILE A 223 36.11 -12.45 -8.97
C ILE A 223 35.25 -13.68 -9.25
N TRP A 224 35.28 -14.16 -10.49
CA TRP A 224 34.74 -15.46 -10.88
C TRP A 224 35.63 -16.55 -10.29
N TRP A 225 35.05 -17.47 -9.51
CA TRP A 225 35.74 -18.69 -9.12
C TRP A 225 35.37 -19.81 -10.11
N GLU A 226 36.28 -20.17 -11.02
CA GLU A 226 36.22 -21.46 -11.68
C GLU A 226 36.57 -22.55 -10.65
N LEU A 227 35.68 -23.52 -10.48
CA LEU A 227 35.96 -24.73 -9.70
C LEU A 227 37.08 -25.53 -10.38
N PRO A 228 38.05 -26.07 -9.62
CA PRO A 228 39.01 -27.02 -10.18
C PRO A 228 38.26 -28.29 -10.58
N LYS A 229 38.37 -28.66 -11.86
CA LYS A 229 38.06 -30.02 -12.31
C LYS A 229 39.19 -30.91 -11.82
N ASP A 230 38.93 -31.71 -10.79
CA ASP A 230 39.61 -32.98 -10.51
C ASP A 230 38.84 -33.70 -9.37
N VAL A 231 37.87 -34.55 -9.74
CA VAL A 231 37.77 -36.01 -9.47
C VAL A 231 36.78 -36.60 -10.47
#